data_AF-A0A843DG33-F1
#
_entry.id   AF-A0A843DG33-F1
#
_cell.length_a   1.000
_cell.length_b   1.000
_cell.length_c   1.000
_cell.angle_alpha   90.00
_cell.angle_beta   90.00
_cell.angle_gamma   90.00
#
_symmetry.space_group_name_H-M   'P 1'
#
loop_
_entity.id
_entity.type
_entity.pdbx_description
1 polymer ?
#
loop_
_entity_poly.entity_id
_entity_poly.type
_entity_poly.pdbx_seq_one_letter_code
_entity_poly.pdbx_strand_id
1 'polypeptide(L)'
;MPSKEEIWKALLASFPEPDDADPYVPALYYSQMADSLSALAKVYKDAFVDAAYSIRKNGLTSGTYTLIEHFRESRKVNVALVREDHPDLYAALVHLDARTVQSILGAGTLFWQCADVEGEEALLDRAVITVKALEDEIGEEYAAPYMVTNRTFDRFEVVQK
;
A
#
# COMPACT_ATOMS: atom_id res chain seq x y z
N MET A 1 10.62 24.04 5.14
CA MET A 1 9.54 23.53 6.03
C MET A 1 9.76 24.10 7.42
N PRO A 2 8.69 24.38 8.18
CA PRO A 2 8.83 24.83 9.57
C PRO A 2 9.54 23.75 10.40
N SER A 3 10.33 24.17 11.38
CA SER A 3 10.98 23.32 12.36
C SER A 3 9.96 22.68 13.31
N LYS A 4 10.36 21.58 13.97
CA LYS A 4 9.52 20.91 14.97
C LYS A 4 9.06 21.86 16.08
N GLU A 5 9.92 22.79 16.49
CA GLU A 5 9.61 23.76 17.55
C GLU A 5 8.60 24.82 17.08
N GLU A 6 8.70 25.27 15.84
CA GLU A 6 7.70 26.19 15.24
C GLU A 6 6.34 25.52 15.09
N ILE A 7 6.31 24.26 14.65
CA ILE A 7 5.08 23.46 14.57
C ILE A 7 4.47 23.31 15.97
N TRP A 8 5.30 22.96 16.96
CA TRP A 8 4.84 22.80 18.34
C TRP A 8 4.23 24.09 18.91
N LYS A 9 4.90 25.24 18.72
CA LYS A 9 4.38 26.55 19.16
C LYS A 9 3.05 26.89 18.50
N ALA A 10 2.92 26.65 17.19
CA ALA A 10 1.66 26.88 16.46
C ALA A 10 0.53 25.97 16.94
N LEU A 11 0.85 24.70 17.23
CA LEU A 11 -0.11 23.76 17.80
C LEU A 11 -0.56 24.21 19.18
N LEU A 12 0.35 24.59 20.08
CA LEU A 12 -0.01 25.09 21.42
C LEU A 12 -0.82 26.38 21.39
N ALA A 13 -0.54 27.27 20.43
CA ALA A 13 -1.33 28.50 20.25
C ALA A 13 -2.76 28.21 19.79
N SER A 14 -2.96 27.15 19.00
CA SER A 14 -4.27 26.78 18.44
C SER A 14 -5.05 25.81 19.32
N PHE A 15 -4.33 24.98 20.07
CA PHE A 15 -4.83 23.90 20.90
C PHE A 15 -4.08 23.89 22.25
N PRO A 16 -4.36 24.85 23.13
CA PRO A 16 -3.66 24.97 24.41
C PRO A 16 -3.77 23.69 25.25
N GLU A 17 -2.72 23.35 25.97
CA GLU A 17 -2.75 22.23 26.92
C GLU A 17 -3.77 22.52 28.03
N PRO A 18 -4.48 21.49 28.53
CA PRO A 18 -5.33 21.64 29.70
C PRO A 18 -4.48 21.97 30.93
N ASP A 19 -4.91 22.98 31.68
CA ASP A 19 -4.32 23.33 32.98
C ASP A 19 -4.88 22.39 34.06
N ASP A 20 -4.35 21.17 34.11
CA ASP A 20 -4.74 20.11 35.06
C ASP A 20 -3.48 19.52 35.74
N ALA A 21 -3.58 19.29 37.05
CA ALA A 21 -2.49 18.71 37.85
C ALA A 21 -2.35 17.19 37.68
N ASP A 22 -3.38 16.52 37.13
CA ASP A 22 -3.32 15.09 36.82
C ASP A 22 -2.54 14.85 35.52
N PRO A 23 -1.38 14.16 35.56
CA PRO A 23 -0.55 13.93 34.37
C PRO A 23 -1.20 13.04 33.30
N TYR A 24 -2.26 12.29 33.63
CA TYR A 24 -3.00 11.50 32.65
C TYR A 24 -3.89 12.36 31.75
N VAL A 25 -4.32 13.54 32.23
CA VAL A 25 -5.18 14.45 31.46
C VAL A 25 -4.45 15.02 30.24
N PRO A 26 -3.22 15.58 30.35
CA PRO A 26 -2.41 15.96 29.19
C PRO A 26 -2.10 14.78 28.26
N ALA A 27 -1.81 13.59 28.80
CA ALA A 27 -1.49 12.42 27.98
C ALA A 27 -2.69 11.98 27.10
N LEU A 28 -3.89 11.93 27.68
CA LEU A 28 -5.12 11.65 26.94
C LEU A 28 -5.39 12.72 25.90
N TYR A 29 -5.23 13.99 26.26
CA TYR A 29 -5.39 15.14 25.37
C TYR A 29 -4.49 15.01 24.13
N TYR A 30 -3.20 14.70 24.33
CA TYR A 30 -2.27 14.51 23.21
C TYR A 30 -2.64 13.34 22.31
N SER A 31 -3.13 12.23 22.88
CA SER A 31 -3.59 11.09 22.08
C SER A 31 -4.77 11.48 21.18
N GLN A 32 -5.79 12.12 21.75
CA GLN A 32 -6.97 12.56 21.01
C GLN A 32 -6.64 13.61 19.95
N MET A 33 -5.71 14.52 20.26
CA MET A 33 -5.25 15.53 19.33
C MET A 33 -4.47 14.91 18.17
N ALA A 34 -3.60 13.92 18.45
CA ALA A 34 -2.88 13.19 17.42
C ALA A 34 -3.85 12.50 16.44
N ASP A 35 -4.86 11.80 16.96
CA ASP A 35 -5.89 11.14 16.14
C ASP A 35 -6.65 12.15 15.27
N SER A 36 -7.04 13.29 15.86
CA SER A 36 -7.77 14.35 15.16
C SER A 36 -6.94 15.00 14.06
N LEU A 37 -5.66 15.30 14.32
CA LEU A 37 -4.73 15.86 13.34
C LEU A 37 -4.44 14.86 12.22
N SER A 38 -4.32 13.57 12.52
CA SER A 38 -4.17 12.52 11.51
C SER A 38 -5.42 12.41 10.62
N ALA A 39 -6.62 12.49 11.20
CA ALA A 39 -7.86 12.51 10.42
C ALA A 39 -7.94 13.77 9.53
N LEU A 40 -7.60 14.94 10.06
CA LEU A 40 -7.58 16.19 9.30
C LEU A 40 -6.55 16.17 8.17
N ALA A 41 -5.35 15.64 8.43
CA ALA A 41 -4.31 15.48 7.41
C ALA A 41 -4.78 14.58 6.26
N LYS A 42 -5.57 13.54 6.56
CA LYS A 42 -6.20 12.70 5.53
C LYS A 42 -7.19 13.50 4.68
N VAL A 43 -8.06 14.31 5.28
CA VAL A 43 -9.01 15.16 4.54
C VAL A 43 -8.28 16.11 3.58
N TYR A 44 -7.21 16.77 4.04
CA TYR A 44 -6.42 17.64 3.15
C TYR A 44 -5.68 16.88 2.06
N LYS A 45 -5.19 15.67 2.35
CA LYS A 45 -4.58 14.80 1.35
C LYS A 45 -5.58 14.43 0.25
N ASP A 46 -6.79 14.03 0.62
CA ASP A 46 -7.82 13.65 -0.33
C ASP A 46 -8.24 14.85 -1.19
N ALA A 47 -8.44 16.02 -0.57
CA ALA A 47 -8.73 17.27 -1.30
C ALA A 47 -7.61 17.67 -2.28
N PHE A 48 -6.34 17.49 -1.89
CA PHE A 48 -5.21 17.73 -2.79
C PHE A 48 -5.22 16.77 -3.98
N VAL A 49 -5.48 15.48 -3.75
CA VAL A 49 -5.58 14.47 -4.82
C VAL A 49 -6.71 14.81 -5.78
N ASP A 50 -7.88 15.22 -5.29
CA ASP A 50 -9.00 15.66 -6.12
C ASP A 50 -8.64 16.89 -6.98
N ALA A 51 -7.94 17.87 -6.39
CA ALA A 51 -7.46 19.04 -7.10
C ALA A 51 -6.46 18.66 -8.20
N ALA A 52 -5.51 17.76 -7.91
CA ALA A 52 -4.54 17.25 -8.88
C ALA A 52 -5.22 16.50 -10.04
N TYR A 53 -6.21 15.66 -9.75
CA TYR A 53 -7.01 15.01 -10.79
C TYR A 53 -7.79 16.02 -11.65
N SER A 54 -8.33 17.09 -11.05
CA SER A 54 -9.00 18.17 -11.79
C SER A 54 -8.03 18.91 -12.71
N ILE A 55 -6.83 19.24 -12.24
CA ILE A 55 -5.75 19.84 -13.05
C ILE A 55 -5.45 18.96 -14.26
N ARG A 56 -5.25 17.65 -14.03
CA ARG A 56 -4.99 16.68 -15.09
C ARG A 56 -6.15 16.58 -16.09
N LYS A 57 -7.38 16.40 -15.61
CA LYS A 57 -8.58 16.23 -16.44
C LYS A 57 -8.84 17.44 -17.33
N ASN A 58 -8.59 18.64 -16.82
CA ASN A 58 -8.85 19.89 -17.52
C ASN A 58 -7.62 20.45 -18.27
N GLY A 59 -6.48 19.75 -18.24
CA GLY A 59 -5.25 20.18 -18.91
C GLY A 59 -4.72 21.53 -18.40
N LEU A 60 -4.95 21.86 -17.13
CA LEU A 60 -4.54 23.15 -16.57
C LEU A 60 -3.01 23.23 -16.48
N THR A 61 -2.46 24.37 -16.89
CA THR A 61 -1.01 24.63 -16.85
C THR A 61 -0.73 25.86 -16.01
N SER A 62 0.43 25.88 -15.35
CA SER A 62 0.89 27.02 -14.56
C SER A 62 2.25 27.48 -15.04
N GLY A 63 2.45 28.80 -15.07
CA GLY A 63 3.76 29.41 -15.34
C GLY A 63 4.76 29.18 -14.19
N THR A 64 4.27 29.05 -12.97
CA THR A 64 5.07 29.03 -11.73
C THR A 64 5.21 27.63 -11.13
N TYR A 65 4.22 26.76 -11.33
CA TYR A 65 4.17 25.45 -10.68
C TYR A 65 4.05 24.32 -11.70
N THR A 66 4.53 23.14 -11.33
CA THR A 66 4.42 21.91 -12.10
C THR A 66 3.81 20.82 -11.21
N LEU A 67 2.77 20.15 -11.71
CA LEU A 67 2.23 18.94 -11.11
C LEU A 67 3.01 17.73 -11.63
N ILE A 68 3.68 17.01 -10.75
CA ILE A 68 4.43 15.78 -11.02
C ILE A 68 3.61 14.58 -10.58
N GLU A 69 3.49 13.59 -11.47
CA GLU A 69 2.88 12.30 -11.16
C GLU A 69 3.95 11.28 -10.81
N HIS A 70 3.88 10.74 -9.60
CA HIS A 70 4.75 9.66 -9.15
C HIS A 70 4.03 8.33 -9.38
N PHE A 71 4.76 7.41 -10.00
CA PHE A 71 4.30 6.06 -10.19
C PHE A 71 5.24 5.12 -9.45
N ARG A 72 4.65 4.15 -8.77
CA ARG A 72 5.37 3.06 -8.17
C ARG A 72 5.35 1.89 -9.12
N GLU A 73 6.53 1.39 -9.45
CA GLU A 73 6.67 0.13 -10.16
C GLU A 73 6.73 -1.01 -9.14
N SER A 74 5.97 -2.06 -9.41
CA SER A 74 5.97 -3.30 -8.64
C SER A 74 6.14 -4.47 -9.59
N ARG A 75 7.03 -5.39 -9.25
CA ARG A 75 7.18 -6.66 -9.97
C ARG A 75 6.30 -7.71 -9.29
N LYS A 76 5.58 -8.49 -10.08
CA LYS A 76 4.84 -9.68 -9.63
C LYS A 76 5.24 -10.86 -10.50
N VAL A 77 5.18 -12.07 -9.95
CA VAL A 77 5.43 -13.29 -10.74
C VAL A 77 4.16 -13.66 -11.52
N ASN A 78 4.31 -14.00 -12.79
CA ASN A 78 3.30 -14.66 -13.59
C ASN A 78 3.22 -16.13 -13.18
N VAL A 79 2.42 -16.40 -12.15
CA VAL A 79 2.32 -17.71 -11.52
C VAL A 79 1.81 -18.77 -12.50
N ALA A 80 0.90 -18.42 -13.42
CA ALA A 80 0.41 -19.33 -14.45
C ALA A 80 1.54 -19.77 -15.38
N LEU A 81 2.39 -18.83 -15.83
CA LEU A 81 3.52 -19.15 -16.69
C LEU A 81 4.57 -20.02 -15.99
N VAL A 82 4.86 -19.76 -14.70
CA VAL A 82 5.77 -20.62 -13.92
C VAL A 82 5.20 -22.03 -13.79
N ARG A 83 3.89 -22.18 -13.57
CA ARG A 83 3.22 -23.48 -13.49
C ARG A 83 3.29 -24.26 -14.81
N GLU A 84 3.13 -23.58 -15.94
CA GLU A 84 3.17 -24.19 -17.26
C GLU A 84 4.59 -24.62 -17.67
N ASP A 85 5.58 -23.75 -17.48
CA ASP A 85 6.96 -24.00 -17.92
C ASP A 85 7.76 -24.85 -16.92
N HIS A 86 7.51 -24.68 -15.61
CA HIS A 86 8.28 -25.29 -14.52
C HIS A 86 7.37 -25.78 -13.38
N PRO A 87 6.62 -26.88 -13.57
CA PRO A 87 5.67 -27.38 -12.58
C PRO A 87 6.32 -27.79 -11.25
N ASP A 88 7.54 -28.32 -11.27
CA ASP A 88 8.28 -28.69 -10.05
C ASP A 88 8.69 -27.46 -9.23
N LEU A 89 9.12 -26.39 -9.92
CA LEU A 89 9.46 -25.10 -9.32
C LEU A 89 8.22 -24.44 -8.72
N TYR A 90 7.10 -24.49 -9.44
CA TYR A 90 5.81 -24.01 -8.95
C TYR A 90 5.42 -24.72 -7.64
N ALA A 91 5.52 -26.06 -7.59
CA ALA A 91 5.19 -26.83 -6.40
C ALA A 91 6.07 -26.48 -5.19
N ALA A 92 7.34 -26.12 -5.42
CA ALA A 92 8.27 -25.71 -4.36
C ALA A 92 8.02 -24.29 -3.84
N LEU A 93 7.62 -23.36 -4.71
CA LEU A 93 7.55 -21.93 -4.42
C LEU A 93 6.14 -21.39 -4.15
N VAL A 94 5.10 -22.17 -4.46
CA VAL A 94 3.73 -21.70 -4.28
C VAL A 94 3.40 -21.49 -2.81
N HIS A 95 3.04 -20.25 -2.47
CA HIS A 95 2.51 -19.90 -1.17
C HIS A 95 1.10 -19.36 -1.33
N LEU A 96 0.19 -19.79 -0.46
CA LEU A 96 -1.05 -19.06 -0.24
C LEU A 96 -0.72 -17.97 0.78
N ASP A 97 -0.91 -16.70 0.45
CA ASP A 97 -0.61 -15.62 1.40
C ASP A 97 -1.48 -15.75 2.66
N ALA A 98 -1.00 -15.24 3.80
CA ALA A 98 -1.68 -15.42 5.09
C ALA A 98 -3.11 -14.88 5.14
N ARG A 99 -3.43 -13.84 4.35
CA ARG A 99 -4.77 -13.25 4.28
C ARG A 99 -5.71 -14.14 3.46
N THR A 100 -5.20 -14.70 2.38
CA THR A 100 -5.88 -15.69 1.53
C THR A 100 -6.09 -16.99 2.30
N VAL A 101 -5.09 -17.47 3.02
CA VAL A 101 -5.18 -18.61 3.94
C VAL A 101 -6.20 -18.35 5.04
N GLN A 102 -6.22 -17.17 5.66
CA GLN A 102 -7.23 -16.83 6.67
C GLN A 102 -8.65 -16.76 6.11
N SER A 103 -8.83 -16.29 4.87
CA SER A 103 -10.11 -16.30 4.17
C SER A 103 -10.59 -17.72 3.83
N ILE A 104 -9.68 -18.62 3.47
CA ILE A 104 -10.00 -20.02 3.13
C ILE A 104 -10.19 -20.86 4.40
N LEU A 105 -9.38 -20.62 5.44
CA LEU A 105 -9.38 -21.35 6.72
C LEU A 105 -10.27 -20.72 7.79
N GLY A 106 -11.14 -19.77 7.44
CA GLY A 106 -12.13 -19.16 8.35
C GLY A 106 -13.00 -20.17 9.12
N ALA A 107 -13.00 -21.43 8.69
CA ALA A 107 -13.07 -22.60 9.54
C ALA A 107 -12.10 -23.64 8.98
N GLY A 108 -11.10 -24.09 9.77
CA GLY A 108 -9.94 -24.89 9.33
C GLY A 108 -10.21 -26.23 8.62
N THR A 109 -11.46 -26.58 8.34
CA THR A 109 -11.92 -27.74 7.56
C THR A 109 -12.12 -27.46 6.06
N LEU A 110 -12.04 -26.20 5.62
CA LEU A 110 -12.58 -25.78 4.31
C LEU A 110 -11.64 -25.87 3.11
N PHE A 111 -10.31 -26.02 3.25
CA PHE A 111 -9.41 -26.00 2.08
C PHE A 111 -9.77 -27.08 1.03
N TRP A 112 -9.86 -28.35 1.46
CA TRP A 112 -10.25 -29.45 0.57
C TRP A 112 -11.72 -29.39 0.15
N GLN A 113 -12.60 -28.88 1.02
CA GLN A 113 -14.02 -28.69 0.69
C GLN A 113 -14.26 -27.55 -0.30
N CYS A 114 -13.44 -26.50 -0.29
CA CYS A 114 -13.48 -25.41 -1.25
C CYS A 114 -12.88 -25.83 -2.60
N ALA A 115 -11.87 -26.70 -2.61
CA ALA A 115 -11.30 -27.26 -3.84
C ALA A 115 -12.32 -28.13 -4.59
N ASP A 116 -13.13 -28.91 -3.87
CA ASP A 116 -14.22 -29.72 -4.44
C ASP A 116 -15.40 -28.88 -4.99
N VAL A 117 -15.61 -27.66 -4.46
CA VAL A 117 -16.77 -26.81 -4.81
C VAL A 117 -16.44 -25.73 -5.85
N GLU A 118 -15.30 -25.04 -5.72
CA GLU A 118 -14.87 -23.96 -6.64
C GLU A 118 -13.94 -24.47 -7.76
N GLY A 119 -13.44 -25.70 -7.65
CA GLY A 119 -12.45 -26.28 -8.55
C GLY A 119 -11.01 -25.92 -8.15
N GLU A 120 -10.12 -26.90 -8.24
CA GLU A 120 -8.69 -26.75 -7.89
C GLU A 120 -8.02 -25.59 -8.66
N GLU A 121 -8.35 -25.41 -9.94
CA GLU A 121 -7.83 -24.31 -10.77
C GLU A 121 -8.17 -22.92 -10.22
N ALA A 122 -9.37 -22.71 -9.67
CA ALA A 122 -9.81 -21.41 -9.15
C ALA A 122 -9.12 -21.03 -7.83
N LEU A 123 -8.71 -22.02 -7.04
CA LEU A 123 -7.88 -21.82 -5.85
C LEU A 123 -6.42 -21.61 -6.21
N LEU A 124 -5.91 -22.30 -7.24
CA LEU A 124 -4.54 -22.13 -7.74
C LEU A 124 -4.34 -20.79 -8.47
N ASP A 125 -5.39 -20.16 -9.00
CA ASP A 125 -5.34 -18.76 -9.47
C ASP A 125 -5.12 -17.74 -8.33
N ARG A 126 -5.34 -18.17 -7.07
CA ARG A 126 -5.06 -17.39 -5.86
C ARG A 126 -3.68 -17.71 -5.27
N ALA A 127 -2.90 -18.59 -5.92
CA ALA A 127 -1.51 -18.86 -5.57
C ALA A 127 -0.65 -17.62 -5.76
N VAL A 128 0.29 -17.39 -4.83
CA VAL A 128 1.24 -16.29 -4.90
C VAL A 128 2.66 -16.84 -4.84
N ILE A 129 3.44 -16.58 -5.88
CA ILE A 129 4.91 -16.70 -5.84
C ILE A 129 5.46 -15.28 -5.66
N THR A 130 6.29 -15.09 -4.64
CA THR A 130 6.96 -13.79 -4.46
C THR A 130 8.14 -13.68 -5.43
N VAL A 131 8.41 -12.48 -5.92
CA VAL A 131 9.56 -12.21 -6.80
C VAL A 131 10.86 -12.72 -6.16
N LYS A 132 11.03 -12.46 -4.86
CA LYS A 132 12.20 -12.92 -4.11
C LYS A 132 12.30 -14.45 -4.05
N ALA A 133 11.21 -15.15 -3.77
CA ALA A 133 11.24 -16.63 -3.71
C ALA A 133 11.62 -17.24 -5.07
N LEU A 134 11.17 -16.64 -6.17
CA LEU A 134 11.57 -17.07 -7.50
C LEU A 134 13.04 -16.73 -7.79
N GLU A 135 13.48 -15.51 -7.49
CA GLU A 135 14.87 -15.08 -7.66
C GLU A 135 15.85 -15.91 -6.81
N ASP A 136 15.48 -16.27 -5.58
CA ASP A 136 16.31 -17.09 -4.68
C ASP A 136 16.49 -18.52 -5.21
N GLU A 137 15.51 -19.05 -5.95
CA GLU A 137 15.51 -20.44 -6.43
C GLU A 137 16.16 -20.60 -7.80
N ILE A 138 15.83 -19.73 -8.76
CA ILE A 138 16.35 -19.84 -10.14
C ILE A 138 17.35 -18.75 -10.51
N GLY A 139 17.60 -17.77 -9.66
CA GLY A 139 18.46 -16.63 -9.94
C GLY A 139 17.74 -15.47 -10.63
N GLU A 140 18.16 -14.24 -10.35
CA GLU A 140 17.52 -13.02 -10.87
C GLU A 140 17.54 -12.94 -12.41
N GLU A 141 18.65 -13.36 -13.04
CA GLU A 141 18.78 -13.38 -14.50
C GLU A 141 17.78 -14.31 -15.20
N TYR A 142 17.38 -15.40 -14.54
CA TYR A 142 16.48 -16.42 -15.09
C TYR A 142 15.03 -16.21 -14.65
N ALA A 143 14.80 -15.42 -13.60
CA ALA A 143 13.46 -15.09 -13.11
C ALA A 143 12.73 -14.04 -13.98
N ALA A 144 13.48 -13.20 -14.70
CA ALA A 144 12.94 -12.08 -15.49
C ALA A 144 11.80 -12.43 -16.48
N PRO A 145 11.84 -13.54 -17.23
CA PRO A 145 10.76 -13.93 -18.16
C PRO A 145 9.41 -14.19 -17.46
N TYR A 146 9.45 -14.54 -16.18
CA TYR A 146 8.28 -14.84 -15.37
C TYR A 146 7.77 -13.63 -14.58
N MET A 147 8.35 -12.44 -14.78
CA MET A 147 7.93 -11.23 -14.06
C MET A 147 7.02 -10.35 -14.90
N VAL A 148 5.98 -9.84 -14.25
CA VAL A 148 5.12 -8.78 -14.76
C VAL A 148 5.39 -7.52 -13.96
N THR A 149 5.87 -6.49 -14.64
CA THR A 149 6.02 -5.15 -14.06
C THR A 149 4.70 -4.41 -14.16
N ASN A 150 4.10 -4.15 -13.01
CA ASN A 150 2.93 -3.31 -12.88
C ASN A 150 3.34 -1.92 -12.41
N ARG A 151 2.99 -0.91 -13.21
CA ARG A 151 3.14 0.49 -12.84
C ARG A 151 1.82 1.00 -12.29
N THR A 152 1.79 1.24 -10.99
CA THR A 152 0.62 1.79 -10.29
C THR A 152 0.88 3.24 -9.93
N PHE A 153 -0.13 4.08 -10.12
CA PHE A 153 -0.08 5.46 -9.62
C PHE A 153 0.11 5.45 -8.09
N ASP A 154 1.03 6.27 -7.60
CA ASP A 154 1.38 6.32 -6.18
C ASP A 154 0.92 7.64 -5.55
N ARG A 155 1.37 8.79 -6.10
CA ARG A 155 1.03 10.12 -5.56
C ARG A 155 1.26 11.26 -6.55
N PHE A 156 0.68 12.41 -6.22
CA PHE A 156 0.99 13.69 -6.86
C PHE A 156 1.99 14.50 -6.04
N GLU A 157 2.76 15.34 -6.70
CA GLU A 157 3.60 16.37 -6.08
C GLU A 157 3.48 17.68 -6.85
N VAL A 158 3.52 18.81 -6.16
CA VAL A 158 3.58 20.13 -6.81
C VAL A 158 4.92 20.76 -6.48
N VAL A 159 5.67 21.09 -7.52
CA VAL A 159 6.96 21.78 -7.41
C VAL A 159 6.87 23.17 -8.01
N GLN A 160 7.55 24.12 -7.39
CA GLN A 160 7.77 25.44 -7.96
C GLN A 160 8.91 25.36 -8.99
N LYS A 161 8.74 26.01 -10.14
CA LYS A 161 9.76 26.08 -11.20
C LYS A 161 10.91 27.00 -10.83
#